data_AF-T0RS89-F1
#
_entry.id   AF-T0RS89-F1
#
_cell.length_a   1.000
_cell.length_b   1.000
_cell.length_c   1.000
_cell.angle_alpha   90.00
_cell.angle_beta   90.00
_cell.angle_gamma   90.00
#
_symmetry.space_group_name_H-M   'P 1'
#
loop_
_entity.id
_entity.type
_entity.pdbx_description
1 polymer ?
#
loop_
_entity_poly.entity_id
_entity_poly.type
_entity_poly.pdbx_seq_one_letter_code
_entity_poly.pdbx_strand_id
1 'polypeptide(L)'
;MSLNLTNWNYSYYNSEFFKALISIVGTEKDGEFVQLYCPTVIDDQDTEVFQKDFEDLQEAIDFINKNYSHWSFIDPARKDGCSSCSAH
;
A
#
# COMPACT_ATOMS: atom_id res chain seq x y z
N MET A 1 21.55 -4.61 1.01
CA MET A 1 20.27 -4.69 0.28
C MET A 1 19.72 -3.28 0.23
N SER A 2 19.65 -2.63 -0.94
CA SER A 2 19.21 -1.23 -1.04
C SER A 2 17.70 -1.15 -1.24
N LEU A 3 17.05 -0.27 -0.48
CA LEU A 3 15.65 0.10 -0.69
C LEU A 3 15.52 0.81 -2.05
N ASN A 4 14.51 0.46 -2.85
CA ASN A 4 14.16 1.06 -4.13
C ASN A 4 12.63 1.00 -4.34
N LEU A 5 12.11 1.71 -5.34
CA LEU A 5 10.66 1.82 -5.55
C LEU A 5 9.97 0.48 -5.86
N THR A 6 10.71 -0.54 -6.31
CA THR A 6 10.16 -1.90 -6.53
C THR A 6 10.11 -2.75 -5.26
N ASN A 7 10.63 -2.24 -4.12
CA ASN A 7 10.62 -2.94 -2.85
C ASN A 7 9.97 -2.18 -1.67
N TRP A 8 9.43 -0.97 -1.91
CA TRP A 8 8.80 -0.12 -0.89
C TRP A 8 7.27 -0.30 -0.81
N ASN A 9 6.60 -0.59 -1.92
CA ASN A 9 5.13 -0.73 -1.99
C ASN A 9 4.76 -2.18 -2.30
N TYR A 10 4.86 -3.07 -1.32
CA TYR A 10 4.50 -4.45 -1.58
C TYR A 10 2.98 -4.61 -1.57
N SER A 11 2.30 -4.39 -0.46
CA SER A 11 0.89 -4.81 -0.38
C SER A 11 -0.11 -3.71 -0.73
N TYR A 12 -1.04 -4.01 -1.62
CA TYR A 12 -2.13 -3.10 -2.01
C TYR A 12 -3.40 -3.87 -2.35
N TYR A 13 -4.52 -3.17 -2.26
CA TYR A 13 -5.80 -3.61 -2.81
C TYR A 13 -5.92 -3.09 -4.24
N ASN A 14 -6.33 -3.95 -5.16
CA ASN A 14 -6.42 -3.64 -6.59
C ASN A 14 -7.85 -3.85 -7.10
N SER A 15 -8.38 -2.83 -7.76
CA SER A 15 -9.59 -2.91 -8.59
C SER A 15 -9.23 -2.81 -10.08
N GLU A 16 -10.22 -2.72 -10.96
CA GLU A 16 -9.99 -2.60 -12.41
C GLU A 16 -9.19 -1.33 -12.78
N PHE A 17 -9.42 -0.21 -12.07
CA PHE A 17 -8.84 1.09 -12.43
C PHE A 17 -8.06 1.75 -11.29
N PHE A 18 -8.09 1.20 -10.07
CA PHE A 18 -7.50 1.84 -8.90
C PHE A 18 -6.70 0.87 -8.06
N LYS A 19 -5.68 1.41 -7.39
CA LYS A 19 -4.93 0.73 -6.32
C LYS A 19 -5.10 1.51 -5.02
N ALA A 20 -5.35 0.80 -3.93
CA ALA A 20 -5.34 1.36 -2.58
C ALA A 20 -4.17 0.77 -1.79
N LEU A 21 -3.32 1.64 -1.25
CA LEU A 21 -2.09 1.30 -0.51
C LEU A 21 -1.89 2.23 0.69
N ILE A 22 -1.04 1.85 1.63
CA ILE A 22 -0.64 2.74 2.74
C ILE A 22 0.76 3.28 2.45
N SER A 23 0.84 4.59 2.22
CA SER A 23 2.10 5.33 2.10
C SER A 23 2.62 5.72 3.48
N ILE A 24 3.94 5.82 3.64
CA ILE A 24 4.56 6.38 4.86
C ILE A 24 5.12 7.75 4.50
N VAL A 25 4.70 8.77 5.24
CA VAL A 25 5.06 10.18 4.98
C VAL A 25 5.61 10.81 6.25
N GLY A 26 6.49 11.81 6.11
CA GLY A 26 6.91 12.67 7.22
C GLY A 26 6.38 14.09 7.02
N THR A 27 5.86 14.70 8.08
CA THR A 27 5.40 16.10 8.09
C THR A 27 5.95 16.85 9.29
N GLU A 28 5.95 18.18 9.25
CA GLU A 28 6.28 19.03 10.39
C GLU A 28 4.98 19.45 11.11
N LYS A 29 4.92 19.23 12.42
CA LYS A 29 3.80 19.63 13.29
C LYS A 29 4.37 20.24 14.55
N ASP A 30 4.03 21.50 14.80
CA ASP A 30 4.50 22.27 15.96
C ASP A 30 6.03 22.33 16.13
N GLY A 31 6.78 22.32 15.01
CA GLY A 31 8.24 22.36 15.01
C GLY A 31 8.93 21.00 15.20
N GLU A 32 8.16 19.91 15.28
CA GLU A 32 8.66 18.54 15.32
C GLU A 32 8.29 17.76 14.06
N PHE A 33 9.16 16.83 13.64
CA PHE A 33 8.86 15.93 12.54
C PHE A 33 8.05 14.73 13.04
N VAL A 34 6.86 14.56 12.47
CA VAL A 34 5.91 13.49 12.78
C VAL A 34 5.78 12.57 11.57
N GLN A 35 5.80 11.26 11.82
CA GLN A 35 5.52 10.25 10.80
C GLN A 35 4.01 10.02 10.69
N LEU A 36 3.52 9.90 9.46
CA LEU A 36 2.13 9.59 9.12
C LEU A 36 2.05 8.32 8.27
N TYR A 37 0.93 7.62 8.43
CA TYR A 37 0.50 6.51 7.60
C TYR A 37 -0.71 6.96 6.78
N CYS A 38 -0.55 6.95 5.47
CA CYS A 38 -1.51 7.56 4.56
C CYS A 38 -2.12 6.51 3.65
N PRO A 39 -3.31 5.96 3.95
CA PRO A 39 -4.10 5.24 2.97
C PRO A 39 -4.37 6.14 1.75
N THR A 40 -3.81 5.75 0.61
CA THR A 40 -3.88 6.48 -0.65
C THR A 40 -4.54 5.59 -1.70
N VAL A 41 -5.48 6.14 -2.47
CA VAL A 41 -6.01 5.54 -3.68
C VAL A 41 -5.42 6.25 -4.88
N ILE A 42 -4.80 5.49 -5.78
CA ILE A 42 -4.23 5.98 -7.03
C ILE A 42 -4.92 5.34 -8.22
N ASP A 43 -4.96 6.06 -9.34
CA ASP A 43 -5.45 5.56 -10.63
C ASP A 43 -4.36 4.83 -11.45
N ASP A 44 -4.67 4.50 -12.70
CA ASP A 44 -3.78 3.80 -13.62
C ASP A 44 -2.61 4.66 -14.13
N GLN A 45 -2.67 5.98 -13.95
CA GLN A 45 -1.60 6.94 -14.22
C GLN A 45 -0.81 7.30 -12.95
N ASP A 46 -0.99 6.53 -11.87
CA ASP A 46 -0.42 6.76 -10.54
C ASP A 46 -0.78 8.15 -9.96
N THR A 47 -1.92 8.72 -10.36
CA THR A 47 -2.43 9.98 -9.82
C THR A 47 -3.23 9.72 -8.55
N GLU A 48 -2.99 10.50 -7.50
CA GLU A 48 -3.77 10.46 -6.27
C GLU A 48 -5.23 10.87 -6.51
N VAL A 49 -6.15 9.97 -6.18
CA VAL A 49 -7.60 10.18 -6.24
C VAL A 49 -8.15 10.48 -4.84
N PHE A 50 -7.55 9.87 -3.83
CA PHE A 50 -7.92 10.04 -2.43
C PHE A 50 -6.73 9.79 -1.53
N GLN A 51 -6.63 10.55 -0.45
CA GLN A 51 -5.70 10.28 0.65
C GLN A 51 -6.33 10.65 1.98
N LYS A 52 -5.92 9.95 3.03
CA LYS A 52 -6.20 10.31 4.41
C LYS A 52 -4.99 10.03 5.28
N ASP A 53 -4.77 10.86 6.30
CA ASP A 53 -3.61 10.76 7.17
C ASP A 53 -3.98 10.16 8.53
N PHE A 54 -3.08 9.33 9.07
CA PHE A 54 -3.18 8.75 10.41
C PHE A 54 -1.80 8.80 11.08
N GLU A 55 -1.76 9.12 12.37
CA GLU A 55 -0.53 9.02 13.18
C GLU A 55 -0.28 7.57 13.66
N ASP A 56 -1.33 6.74 13.66
CA ASP A 56 -1.28 5.33 14.08
C ASP A 56 -1.45 4.37 12.89
N LEU A 57 -0.59 3.35 12.83
CA LEU A 57 -0.60 2.37 11.75
C LEU A 57 -1.83 1.45 11.81
N GLN A 58 -2.28 1.08 13.01
CA GLN A 58 -3.45 0.22 13.17
C GLN A 58 -4.71 0.94 12.65
N GLU A 59 -4.87 2.23 12.94
CA GLU A 59 -5.98 3.02 12.41
C GLU A 59 -5.97 3.10 10.87
N ALA A 60 -4.79 3.26 10.26
CA ALA A 60 -4.63 3.25 8.81
C ALA A 60 -4.98 1.87 8.20
N ILE A 61 -4.56 0.78 8.84
CA ILE A 61 -4.88 -0.61 8.44
C ILE A 61 -6.39 -0.86 8.57
N ASP A 62 -7.01 -0.47 9.67
CA ASP A 62 -8.44 -0.63 9.89
C ASP A 62 -9.24 0.15 8.85
N PHE A 63 -8.79 1.38 8.54
CA PHE A 63 -9.39 2.19 7.49
C PHE A 63 -9.29 1.52 6.12
N ILE A 64 -8.10 1.11 5.69
CA ILE A 64 -7.93 0.57 4.33
C ILE A 64 -8.68 -0.77 4.18
N ASN A 65 -8.67 -1.62 5.20
CA ASN A 65 -9.39 -2.89 5.19
C ASN A 65 -10.91 -2.65 5.16
N LYS A 66 -11.42 -1.74 5.99
CA LYS A 66 -12.85 -1.40 6.02
C LYS A 66 -13.36 -0.92 4.67
N ASN A 67 -12.56 -0.14 3.94
CA ASN A 67 -13.00 0.47 2.69
C ASN A 67 -12.70 -0.38 1.45
N TYR A 68 -11.59 -1.13 1.42
CA TYR A 68 -11.08 -1.74 0.18
C TYR A 68 -10.82 -3.25 0.27
N SER A 69 -11.11 -3.92 1.41
CA SER A 69 -10.92 -5.38 1.53
C SER A 69 -11.75 -6.24 0.58
N HIS A 70 -12.76 -5.65 -0.07
CA HIS A 70 -13.55 -6.29 -1.11
C HIS A 70 -12.84 -6.32 -2.49
N TRP A 71 -11.68 -5.67 -2.62
CA TRP A 71 -10.82 -5.71 -3.82
C TRP A 71 -9.82 -6.85 -3.75
N SER A 72 -9.13 -7.12 -4.87
CA SER A 72 -8.08 -8.13 -4.91
C SER A 72 -6.85 -7.65 -4.15
N PHE A 73 -6.47 -8.35 -3.10
CA PHE A 73 -5.22 -8.07 -2.38
C PHE A 73 -4.04 -8.62 -3.16
N ILE A 74 -3.06 -7.77 -3.46
CA ILE A 74 -1.81 -8.11 -4.13
C ILE A 74 -0.68 -7.92 -3.13
N ASP A 75 0.09 -8.99 -2.89
CA ASP A 75 1.33 -8.97 -2.13
C ASP A 75 2.44 -9.55 -3.02
N PRO A 76 3.19 -8.70 -3.73
CA PRO A 76 4.27 -9.14 -4.61
C PRO A 76 5.42 -9.86 -3.88
N ALA A 77 5.49 -9.84 -2.54
CA ALA A 77 6.52 -10.54 -1.78
C ALA A 77 6.15 -12.01 -1.60
N ARG A 78 4.84 -12.32 -1.68
CA ARG A 78 4.35 -13.67 -1.93
C ARG A 78 4.60 -14.01 -3.38
N LYS A 79 5.78 -14.58 -3.66
CA LYS A 79 5.95 -15.38 -4.87
C LYS A 79 5.03 -16.58 -4.74
N ASP A 80 3.92 -16.59 -5.46
CA ASP A 80 3.22 -17.83 -5.78
C ASP A 80 4.17 -18.68 -6.63
N GLY A 81 5.04 -19.42 -5.96
CA GLY A 81 5.86 -20.44 -6.56
C GLY A 81 4.92 -21.45 -7.19
N CYS A 82 4.87 -21.45 -8.50
CA CYS A 82 4.24 -22.50 -9.29
C CYS A 82 4.89 -23.85 -8.90
N SER A 83 4.32 -24.55 -7.93
CA SER A 83 4.76 -25.85 -7.45
C SER A 83 4.39 -27.00 -8.41
N SER A 84 4.03 -26.69 -9.66
CA SER A 84 3.67 -27.67 -10.69
C SER A 84 4.64 -27.73 -11.87
N CYS A 85 5.77 -27.02 -11.86
CA CYS A 85 6.85 -27.28 -12.81
C CYS A 85 7.67 -28.50 -12.37
N SER A 86 7.05 -29.68 -12.45
CA SER A 86 7.77 -30.95 -12.57
C SER A 86 8.43 -30.96 -13.95
N ALA A 87 9.71 -30.59 -14.02
CA ALA A 87 10.53 -30.89 -15.19
C ALA A 87 10.82 -32.41 -15.15
N HIS A 88 10.31 -33.12 -16.17
CA HIS A 88 10.68 -34.50 -16.50
C HIS A 88 11.68 -34.49 -17.66
#